data_AF-V4AJZ4-F1
#
_entry.id   AF-V4AJZ4-F1
#
_cell.length_a   1.000
_cell.length_b   1.000
_cell.length_c   1.000
_cell.angle_alpha   90.00
_cell.angle_beta   90.00
_cell.angle_gamma   90.00
#
_symmetry.space_group_name_H-M   'P 1'
#
loop_
_entity.id
_entity.type
_entity.pdbx_description
1 polymer ?
#
loop_
_entity_poly.entity_id
_entity_poly.type
_entity_poly.pdbx_seq_one_letter_code
_entity_poly.pdbx_strand_id
1 'polypeptide(L)'
;MATYSRSEGCGNDVCKGSQQSVVEGGSKLGFSLTTESYSEQTKRWPKDGKHILAQFDDKNIVVYQAFKPSIAEYAVHNQRFGGPDYSFTRMSWIKTNFLWMMYRCGWAKKRDQQRILAITITREGFEKILENAYTASLQKSKNLTNDEIQVRLQWDPDHYPDGNKVEGRKAIQLGLKGQILSKFTSEWLVRIDDITDFVCKQHKLLTEQGQWKIETPKEQVYPLLNENIGQKIDLDFYDHSGPKFVS
;
A
#
# COMPACT_ATOMS: atom_id res chain seq x y z
N MET A 1 -21.93 -25.41 -25.90
CA MET A 1 -22.01 -25.76 -24.46
C MET A 1 -20.74 -26.51 -24.10
N ALA A 2 -19.87 -25.90 -23.29
CA ALA A 2 -18.79 -26.60 -22.60
C ALA A 2 -18.54 -25.81 -21.31
N THR A 3 -19.12 -26.30 -20.22
CA THR A 3 -19.00 -25.76 -18.88
C THR A 3 -17.66 -26.22 -18.29
N TYR A 4 -16.71 -25.31 -18.13
CA TYR A 4 -15.50 -25.58 -17.37
C TYR A 4 -15.78 -25.24 -15.90
N SER A 5 -16.17 -26.26 -15.12
CA SER A 5 -16.17 -26.16 -13.66
C SER A 5 -14.72 -26.04 -13.19
N ARG A 6 -14.38 -24.93 -12.52
CA ARG A 6 -13.12 -24.81 -11.78
C ARG A 6 -13.42 -25.14 -10.33
N SER A 7 -12.77 -26.19 -9.86
CA SER A 7 -12.68 -26.59 -8.47
C SER A 7 -12.04 -25.48 -7.64
N GLU A 8 -12.81 -24.93 -6.70
CA GLU A 8 -12.31 -24.07 -5.63
C GLU A 8 -11.60 -24.95 -4.60
N GLY A 9 -10.29 -25.15 -4.80
CA GLY A 9 -9.41 -25.82 -3.86
C GLY A 9 -9.02 -24.89 -2.71
N CYS A 10 -9.71 -25.06 -1.58
CA CYS A 10 -9.36 -24.73 -0.20
C CYS A 10 -8.03 -23.99 0.01
N GLY A 11 -8.07 -22.65 0.04
CA GLY A 11 -7.07 -21.86 0.77
C GLY A 11 -7.45 -21.89 2.25
N ASN A 12 -6.55 -22.33 3.11
CA ASN A 12 -6.73 -22.19 4.56
C ASN A 12 -7.06 -20.73 4.87
N ASP A 13 -8.29 -20.49 5.34
CA ASP A 13 -8.81 -19.18 5.66
C ASP A 13 -8.05 -18.64 6.86
N VAL A 14 -7.02 -17.82 6.60
CA VAL A 14 -6.16 -17.21 7.65
C VAL A 14 -6.99 -16.37 8.63
N CYS A 15 -8.20 -15.96 8.24
CA CYS A 15 -9.13 -15.25 9.11
C CYS A 15 -9.95 -16.14 10.05
N LYS A 16 -9.73 -17.47 10.06
CA LYS A 16 -10.31 -18.40 11.04
C LYS A 16 -9.34 -18.64 12.20
N GLY A 17 -9.32 -17.69 13.15
CA GLY A 17 -8.85 -17.93 14.51
C GLY A 17 -7.43 -17.46 14.83
N SER A 18 -7.33 -16.23 15.31
CA SER A 18 -6.26 -15.77 16.19
C SER A 18 -6.86 -14.76 17.18
N GLN A 19 -7.23 -15.23 18.37
CA GLN A 19 -7.28 -14.34 19.54
C GLN A 19 -5.85 -14.22 20.04
N GLN A 20 -5.11 -13.21 19.58
CA GLN A 20 -3.93 -12.74 20.29
C GLN A 20 -4.17 -11.31 20.74
N SER A 21 -3.96 -11.13 22.04
CA SER A 21 -4.00 -9.87 22.76
C SER A 21 -3.14 -8.82 22.09
N VAL A 22 -3.69 -7.61 21.93
CA VAL A 22 -2.93 -6.41 21.59
C VAL A 22 -1.82 -6.27 22.62
N VAL A 23 -0.58 -6.45 22.17
CA VAL A 23 0.59 -6.19 23.00
C VAL A 23 0.73 -4.66 23.03
N GLU A 24 0.22 -4.02 24.08
CA GLU A 24 0.67 -2.68 24.47
C GLU A 24 2.11 -2.81 25.00
N GLY A 25 3.07 -2.90 24.07
CA GLY A 25 4.50 -2.92 24.34
C GLY A 25 5.08 -1.52 24.20
N GLY A 26 5.62 -1.00 25.32
CA GLY A 26 6.13 0.37 25.47
C GLY A 26 6.96 0.90 24.30
N SER A 27 6.63 2.12 23.90
CA SER A 27 7.31 2.88 22.85
C SER A 27 8.76 3.17 23.24
N LYS A 28 9.70 2.49 22.58
CA LYS A 28 10.91 3.19 22.15
C LYS A 28 10.48 4.09 20.99
N LEU A 29 10.60 5.41 21.16
CA LEU A 29 10.23 6.45 20.18
C LEU A 29 10.36 5.97 18.72
N GLY A 30 9.24 5.55 18.14
CA GLY A 30 9.18 4.95 16.82
C GLY A 30 7.79 5.11 16.24
N PHE A 31 7.73 5.44 14.96
CA PHE A 31 6.49 5.59 14.20
C PHE A 31 5.64 4.32 14.30
N SER A 32 4.36 4.45 14.65
CA SER A 32 3.42 3.33 14.75
C SER A 32 2.28 3.49 13.76
N LEU A 33 1.77 2.38 13.22
CA LEU A 33 0.53 2.39 12.46
C LEU A 33 -0.59 2.90 13.36
N THR A 34 -1.32 3.91 12.90
CA THR A 34 -2.46 4.50 13.62
C THR A 34 -3.69 4.28 12.79
N THR A 35 -4.82 3.97 13.42
CA THR A 35 -6.08 3.74 12.70
C THR A 35 -7.05 4.88 12.96
N GLU A 36 -7.99 5.06 12.04
CA GLU A 36 -9.10 5.99 12.17
C GLU A 36 -10.31 5.43 11.42
N SER A 37 -11.52 5.79 11.88
CA SER A 37 -12.75 5.39 11.21
C SER A 37 -12.74 5.75 9.73
N TYR A 38 -13.08 4.80 8.87
CA TYR A 38 -13.23 5.03 7.44
C TYR A 38 -14.21 6.17 7.12
N SER A 39 -15.25 6.34 7.94
CA SER A 39 -16.22 7.44 7.79
C SER A 39 -15.59 8.81 7.97
N GLU A 40 -14.58 8.95 8.85
CA GLU A 40 -13.92 10.22 9.11
C GLU A 40 -12.84 10.52 8.06
N GLN A 41 -12.09 9.50 7.63
CA GLN A 41 -10.99 9.71 6.67
C GLN A 41 -11.50 10.20 5.31
N THR A 42 -12.59 9.61 4.83
CA THR A 42 -13.16 9.91 3.51
C THR A 42 -13.70 11.34 3.38
N LYS A 43 -13.90 12.06 4.50
CA LYS A 43 -14.28 13.48 4.50
C LYS A 43 -13.16 14.38 4.01
N ARG A 44 -11.89 14.02 4.26
CA ARG A 44 -10.71 14.81 3.88
C ARG A 44 -9.99 14.30 2.62
N TRP A 45 -10.38 13.14 2.11
CA TRP A 45 -9.75 12.62 0.90
C TRP A 45 -10.27 13.33 -0.35
N PRO A 46 -9.40 13.59 -1.35
CA PRO A 46 -9.81 14.10 -2.66
C PRO A 46 -10.91 13.21 -3.25
N LYS A 47 -11.82 13.78 -4.04
CA LYS A 47 -12.90 13.01 -4.69
C LYS A 47 -12.48 12.48 -6.06
N ASP A 48 -11.57 13.17 -6.74
CA ASP A 48 -11.02 12.80 -8.03
C ASP A 48 -9.50 13.02 -8.07
N GLY A 49 -8.89 12.68 -9.20
CA GLY A 49 -7.47 12.93 -9.49
C GLY A 49 -6.53 11.84 -9.00
N LYS A 50 -5.25 12.04 -9.29
CA LYS A 50 -4.13 11.17 -8.95
C LYS A 50 -3.46 11.72 -7.69
N HIS A 51 -3.72 11.06 -6.57
CA HIS A 51 -3.22 11.46 -5.25
C HIS A 51 -2.48 10.32 -4.58
N ILE A 52 -1.44 10.65 -3.82
CA ILE A 52 -0.76 9.70 -2.96
C ILE A 52 -1.41 9.78 -1.59
N LEU A 53 -2.34 8.88 -1.30
CA LEU A 53 -2.87 8.68 0.06
C LEU A 53 -1.93 7.74 0.82
N ALA A 54 -1.48 8.15 1.99
CA ALA A 54 -0.55 7.40 2.83
C ALA A 54 -0.65 7.80 4.31
N GLN A 55 -0.19 6.91 5.20
CA GLN A 55 0.17 7.29 6.56
C GLN A 55 1.66 7.64 6.61
N PHE A 56 2.00 8.81 7.15
CA PHE A 56 3.38 9.29 7.27
C PHE A 56 3.54 10.23 8.46
N ASP A 57 4.78 10.44 8.88
CA ASP A 57 5.20 11.48 9.83
C ASP A 57 6.29 12.37 9.19
N ASP A 58 7.05 13.10 9.99
CA ASP A 58 8.13 13.97 9.47
C ASP A 58 9.28 13.18 8.80
N LYS A 59 9.46 11.90 9.15
CA LYS A 59 10.62 11.10 8.75
C LYS A 59 10.26 9.83 7.97
N ASN A 60 9.05 9.31 8.11
CA ASN A 60 8.66 7.97 7.69
C ASN A 60 7.32 7.96 6.95
N ILE A 61 7.11 6.93 6.14
CA ILE A 61 5.87 6.63 5.43
C ILE A 61 5.60 5.13 5.45
N VAL A 62 4.34 4.73 5.55
CA VAL A 62 3.90 3.33 5.42
C VAL A 62 3.62 3.02 3.96
N VAL A 63 4.13 1.87 3.51
CA VAL A 63 3.70 1.21 2.28
C VAL A 63 3.30 -0.22 2.57
N TYR A 64 2.41 -0.78 1.75
CA TYR A 64 1.83 -2.10 1.94
C TYR A 64 2.27 -3.08 0.87
N GLN A 65 2.50 -4.32 1.32
CA GLN A 65 2.67 -5.49 0.45
C GLN A 65 1.89 -6.67 1.02
N ALA A 66 1.54 -7.62 0.15
CA ALA A 66 0.93 -8.88 0.53
C ALA A 66 1.80 -10.05 0.07
N PHE A 67 1.97 -11.04 0.93
CA PHE A 67 2.84 -12.17 0.71
C PHE A 67 2.21 -13.49 1.17
N LYS A 68 2.80 -14.61 0.73
CA LYS A 68 2.58 -15.91 1.35
C LYS A 68 3.17 -15.96 2.77
N PRO A 69 2.68 -16.85 3.65
CA PRO A 69 3.13 -16.94 5.05
C PRO A 69 4.65 -16.98 5.24
N SER A 70 5.36 -17.83 4.50
CA SER A 70 6.80 -18.02 4.69
C SER A 70 7.64 -16.76 4.44
N ILE A 71 7.24 -15.89 3.51
CA ILE A 71 7.94 -14.62 3.27
C ILE A 71 7.63 -13.63 4.40
N ALA A 72 6.36 -13.51 4.79
CA ALA A 72 5.95 -12.57 5.83
C ALA A 72 6.55 -12.93 7.19
N GLU A 73 6.53 -14.20 7.56
CA GLU A 73 7.09 -14.69 8.82
C GLU A 73 8.60 -14.43 8.89
N TYR A 74 9.34 -14.72 7.82
CA TYR A 74 10.75 -14.38 7.75
C TYR A 74 10.96 -12.87 7.92
N ALA A 75 10.21 -12.07 7.16
CA ALA A 75 10.39 -10.62 7.10
C ALA A 75 10.14 -9.95 8.45
N VAL A 76 9.06 -10.35 9.12
CA VAL A 76 8.64 -9.81 10.42
C VAL A 76 9.59 -10.28 11.53
N HIS A 77 9.94 -11.56 11.55
CA HIS A 77 10.85 -12.10 12.57
C HIS A 77 12.24 -11.47 12.51
N ASN A 78 12.78 -11.27 11.30
CA ASN A 78 14.13 -10.74 11.09
C ASN A 78 14.16 -9.23 10.90
N GLN A 79 13.01 -8.56 10.82
CA GLN A 79 12.87 -7.15 10.44
C GLN A 79 13.64 -6.80 9.15
N ARG A 80 13.65 -7.72 8.19
CA ARG A 80 14.32 -7.59 6.88
C ARG A 80 13.76 -8.60 5.88
N PHE A 81 13.74 -8.25 4.60
CA PHE A 81 13.40 -9.22 3.56
C PHE A 81 14.53 -10.23 3.33
N GLY A 82 14.19 -11.45 2.95
CA GLY A 82 15.16 -12.52 2.69
C GLY A 82 14.53 -13.90 2.79
N GLY A 83 15.36 -14.90 3.08
CA GLY A 83 14.95 -16.30 3.09
C GLY A 83 14.82 -16.89 1.67
N PRO A 84 14.56 -18.20 1.56
CA PRO A 84 14.58 -18.92 0.28
C PRO A 84 13.43 -18.52 -0.66
N ASP A 85 12.36 -17.95 -0.10
CA ASP A 85 11.13 -17.66 -0.83
C ASP A 85 11.03 -16.22 -1.37
N TYR A 86 11.81 -15.30 -0.83
CA TYR A 86 11.83 -13.91 -1.29
C TYR A 86 12.79 -13.75 -2.48
N SER A 87 12.37 -13.01 -3.49
CA SER A 87 13.19 -12.75 -4.68
C SER A 87 13.55 -11.27 -4.75
N PHE A 88 14.85 -10.99 -4.75
CA PHE A 88 15.41 -9.65 -4.98
C PHE A 88 15.57 -9.31 -6.47
N THR A 89 15.34 -10.27 -7.37
CA THR A 89 15.50 -10.07 -8.82
C THR A 89 14.19 -9.78 -9.52
N ARG A 90 13.06 -10.22 -8.96
CA ARG A 90 11.73 -9.89 -9.48
C ARG A 90 11.31 -8.49 -9.03
N MET A 91 10.49 -7.86 -9.87
CA MET A 91 9.81 -6.61 -9.52
C MET A 91 8.98 -6.79 -8.25
N SER A 92 9.17 -5.92 -7.28
CA SER A 92 8.43 -5.90 -6.02
C SER A 92 7.47 -4.71 -6.00
N TRP A 93 6.17 -4.96 -5.87
CA TRP A 93 5.16 -3.90 -5.94
C TRP A 93 4.77 -3.42 -4.55
N ILE A 94 4.84 -2.11 -4.33
CA ILE A 94 4.38 -1.43 -3.12
C ILE A 94 3.18 -0.53 -3.42
N LYS A 95 2.35 -0.29 -2.40
CA LYS A 95 1.20 0.62 -2.44
C LYS A 95 1.22 1.51 -1.22
N THR A 96 0.88 2.78 -1.36
CA THR A 96 0.73 3.67 -0.20
C THR A 96 -0.67 3.61 0.39
N ASN A 97 -1.66 3.21 -0.41
CA ASN A 97 -3.07 3.19 -0.05
C ASN A 97 -3.53 1.79 0.39
N PHE A 98 -4.11 1.72 1.58
CA PHE A 98 -4.54 0.49 2.23
C PHE A 98 -5.65 -0.21 1.47
N LEU A 99 -6.70 0.51 1.05
CA LEU A 99 -7.84 -0.10 0.35
C LEU A 99 -7.47 -0.61 -1.04
N TRP A 100 -6.55 0.07 -1.73
CA TRP A 100 -5.95 -0.48 -2.93
C TRP A 100 -5.20 -1.80 -2.67
N MET A 101 -4.49 -1.92 -1.54
CA MET A 101 -3.90 -3.19 -1.14
C MET A 101 -4.97 -4.25 -0.83
N MET A 102 -6.04 -3.88 -0.11
CA MET A 102 -7.12 -4.82 0.27
C MET A 102 -7.86 -5.36 -0.94
N TYR A 103 -8.18 -4.52 -1.92
CA TYR A 103 -8.73 -4.97 -3.20
C TYR A 103 -7.78 -5.97 -3.88
N ARG A 104 -6.48 -5.68 -3.88
CA ARG A 104 -5.48 -6.49 -4.57
C ARG A 104 -5.25 -7.85 -3.93
N CYS A 105 -5.17 -7.95 -2.62
CA CYS A 105 -5.07 -9.23 -1.91
C CYS A 105 -6.43 -9.90 -1.63
N GLY A 106 -7.54 -9.23 -1.96
CA GLY A 106 -8.88 -9.71 -1.61
C GLY A 106 -9.05 -9.85 -0.11
N TRP A 107 -8.64 -8.83 0.66
CA TRP A 107 -8.67 -8.83 2.12
C TRP A 107 -7.96 -10.06 2.73
N ALA A 108 -6.73 -10.31 2.29
CA ALA A 108 -5.88 -11.44 2.69
C ALA A 108 -6.41 -12.85 2.32
N LYS A 109 -7.38 -12.96 1.41
CA LYS A 109 -7.95 -14.26 1.00
C LYS A 109 -7.34 -14.86 -0.26
N LYS A 110 -6.60 -14.07 -1.05
CA LYS A 110 -6.00 -14.57 -2.29
C LYS A 110 -4.76 -15.42 -2.02
N ARG A 111 -4.60 -16.48 -2.82
CA ARG A 111 -3.41 -17.34 -2.80
C ARG A 111 -2.14 -16.52 -2.96
N ASP A 112 -1.12 -16.88 -2.17
CA ASP A 112 0.20 -16.25 -2.10
C ASP A 112 0.19 -14.76 -1.65
N GLN A 113 -0.93 -14.30 -1.09
CA GLN A 113 -1.17 -12.93 -0.59
C GLN A 113 -1.96 -12.95 0.72
N GLN A 114 -1.75 -13.97 1.55
CA GLN A 114 -2.51 -14.17 2.79
C GLN A 114 -1.97 -13.39 3.99
N ARG A 115 -0.77 -12.82 3.89
CA ARG A 115 -0.17 -11.99 4.95
C ARG A 115 0.04 -10.58 4.46
N ILE A 116 -0.44 -9.61 5.23
CA ILE A 116 -0.40 -8.19 4.87
C ILE A 116 0.64 -7.51 5.75
N LEU A 117 1.65 -6.95 5.11
CA LEU A 117 2.71 -6.22 5.80
C LEU A 117 2.51 -4.72 5.63
N ALA A 118 2.51 -4.00 6.75
CA ALA A 118 2.76 -2.56 6.78
C ALA A 118 4.26 -2.35 6.93
N ILE A 119 4.88 -1.75 5.91
CA ILE A 119 6.32 -1.56 5.82
C ILE A 119 6.59 -0.07 5.98
N THR A 120 7.23 0.29 7.10
CA THR A 120 7.66 1.66 7.34
C THR A 120 9.01 1.87 6.65
N ILE A 121 9.07 2.87 5.79
CA ILE A 121 10.31 3.34 5.15
C ILE A 121 10.56 4.81 5.43
N THR A 122 11.80 5.25 5.26
CA THR A 122 12.13 6.68 5.34
C THR A 122 11.42 7.47 4.23
N ARG A 123 10.98 8.69 4.53
CA ARG A 123 10.42 9.62 3.54
C ARG A 123 11.43 9.98 2.47
N GLU A 124 12.68 10.17 2.87
CA GLU A 124 13.79 10.38 1.93
C GLU A 124 13.87 9.22 0.92
N GLY A 125 13.82 7.97 1.39
CA GLY A 125 13.83 6.79 0.53
C GLY A 125 12.62 6.73 -0.38
N PHE A 126 11.43 7.05 0.13
CA PHE A 126 10.22 7.13 -0.68
C PHE A 126 10.29 8.20 -1.77
N GLU A 127 10.81 9.39 -1.47
CA GLU A 127 11.01 10.44 -2.47
C GLU A 127 12.04 10.03 -3.53
N LYS A 128 13.10 9.30 -3.14
CA LYS A 128 14.04 8.70 -4.12
C LYS A 128 13.38 7.64 -4.99
N ILE A 129 12.43 6.87 -4.47
CA ILE A 129 11.60 5.95 -5.28
C ILE A 129 10.80 6.76 -6.31
N LEU A 130 10.11 7.83 -5.89
CA LEU A 130 9.31 8.67 -6.79
C LEU A 130 10.17 9.40 -7.84
N GLU A 131 11.34 9.90 -7.46
CA GLU A 131 12.30 10.53 -8.37
C GLU A 131 12.71 9.57 -9.49
N ASN A 132 12.83 8.27 -9.19
CA ASN A 132 13.19 7.23 -10.16
C ASN A 132 11.98 6.61 -10.89
N ALA A 133 10.77 7.07 -10.60
CA ALA A 133 9.53 6.48 -11.11
C ALA A 133 9.20 6.93 -12.55
N TYR A 134 8.72 5.98 -13.35
CA TYR A 134 8.25 6.23 -14.72
C TYR A 134 6.86 5.65 -14.94
N THR A 135 5.95 6.49 -15.43
CA THR A 135 4.69 6.04 -16.02
C THR A 135 4.98 5.35 -17.36
N ALA A 136 4.07 4.49 -17.83
CA ALA A 136 4.20 3.87 -19.15
C ALA A 136 4.27 4.92 -20.27
N SER A 137 3.51 6.01 -20.15
CA SER A 137 3.51 7.12 -21.11
C SER A 137 4.87 7.85 -21.13
N LEU A 138 5.43 8.16 -19.96
CA LEU A 138 6.74 8.82 -19.87
C LEU A 138 7.88 7.92 -20.34
N GLN A 139 7.83 6.64 -19.99
CA GLN A 139 8.80 5.64 -20.48
C GLN A 139 8.78 5.63 -22.02
N LYS A 140 7.60 5.58 -22.62
CA LYS A 140 7.44 5.61 -24.08
C LYS A 140 7.93 6.91 -24.71
N SER A 141 7.59 8.08 -24.14
CA SER A 141 8.00 9.37 -24.71
C SER A 141 9.52 9.59 -24.66
N LYS A 142 10.21 8.98 -23.68
CA LYS A 142 11.66 8.99 -23.59
C LYS A 142 12.37 7.83 -24.31
N ASN A 143 11.63 6.97 -25.01
CA ASN A 143 12.16 5.77 -25.68
C ASN A 143 12.99 4.85 -24.76
N LEU A 144 12.59 4.73 -23.49
CA LEU A 144 13.29 3.90 -22.51
C LEU A 144 12.80 2.45 -22.55
N THR A 145 13.74 1.51 -22.55
CA THR A 145 13.48 0.08 -22.41
C THR A 145 13.10 -0.28 -20.97
N ASN A 146 12.59 -1.49 -20.77
CA ASN A 146 12.26 -1.97 -19.43
C ASN A 146 13.47 -2.07 -18.52
N ASP A 147 14.67 -2.31 -19.06
CA ASP A 147 15.89 -2.50 -18.26
C ASP A 147 16.48 -1.19 -17.76
N GLU A 148 16.17 -0.08 -18.44
CA GLU A 148 16.60 1.27 -18.06
C GLU A 148 15.78 1.87 -16.92
N ILE A 149 14.59 1.33 -16.63
CA ILE A 149 13.73 1.83 -15.54
C ILE A 149 13.88 0.99 -14.28
N GLN A 150 14.15 1.62 -13.13
CA GLN A 150 14.21 0.92 -11.84
C GLN A 150 12.88 0.97 -11.06
N VAL A 151 12.04 1.96 -11.34
CA VAL A 151 10.72 2.12 -10.72
C VAL A 151 9.65 2.29 -11.79
N ARG A 152 8.72 1.34 -11.85
CA ARG A 152 7.53 1.41 -12.68
C ARG A 152 6.37 2.00 -11.89
N LEU A 153 5.78 3.08 -12.37
CA LEU A 153 4.62 3.72 -11.75
C LEU A 153 3.35 3.37 -12.50
N GLN A 154 2.30 3.03 -11.73
CA GLN A 154 0.95 2.86 -12.24
C GLN A 154 -0.03 3.67 -11.40
N TRP A 155 -0.90 4.40 -12.10
CA TRP A 155 -2.09 5.03 -11.54
C TRP A 155 -3.29 4.13 -11.80
N ASP A 156 -3.64 3.33 -10.82
CA ASP A 156 -4.78 2.41 -10.87
C ASP A 156 -6.02 3.07 -10.25
N PRO A 157 -7.25 2.58 -10.52
CA PRO A 157 -8.43 3.06 -9.80
C PRO A 157 -8.25 2.91 -8.30
N ASP A 158 -8.69 3.91 -7.54
CA ASP A 158 -8.89 3.74 -6.10
C ASP A 158 -10.17 2.93 -5.84
N HIS A 159 -10.31 2.36 -4.64
CA HIS A 159 -11.38 1.43 -4.30
C HIS A 159 -12.02 1.75 -2.95
N TYR A 160 -13.34 1.55 -2.90
CA TYR A 160 -14.10 1.47 -1.66
C TYR A 160 -13.80 0.15 -0.92
N PRO A 161 -14.11 0.04 0.39
CA PRO A 161 -13.90 -1.18 1.16
C PRO A 161 -14.54 -2.44 0.57
N ASP A 162 -15.70 -2.30 -0.07
CA ASP A 162 -16.41 -3.39 -0.75
C ASP A 162 -15.74 -3.83 -2.08
N GLY A 163 -14.70 -3.12 -2.52
CA GLY A 163 -13.98 -3.40 -3.77
C GLY A 163 -14.59 -2.74 -5.01
N ASN A 164 -15.62 -1.91 -4.86
CA ASN A 164 -16.09 -1.06 -5.95
C ASN A 164 -15.07 0.06 -6.23
N LYS A 165 -14.98 0.47 -7.49
CA LYS A 165 -14.08 1.56 -7.89
C LYS A 165 -14.61 2.89 -7.37
N VAL A 166 -13.70 3.74 -6.92
CA VAL A 166 -13.98 5.16 -6.73
C VAL A 166 -13.88 5.83 -8.09
N GLU A 167 -15.00 6.36 -8.60
CA GLU A 167 -14.99 7.09 -9.86
C GLU A 167 -14.18 8.37 -9.72
N GLY A 168 -13.30 8.64 -10.69
CA GLY A 168 -12.48 9.85 -10.74
C GLY A 168 -11.17 9.81 -9.96
N ARG A 169 -11.03 9.01 -8.88
CA ARG A 169 -9.81 8.95 -8.06
C ARG A 169 -8.87 7.81 -8.44
N LYS A 170 -7.57 8.07 -8.44
CA LYS A 170 -6.51 7.08 -8.71
C LYS A 170 -5.61 6.88 -7.50
N ALA A 171 -5.21 5.62 -7.29
CA ALA A 171 -4.22 5.21 -6.30
C ALA A 171 -2.90 4.84 -7.00
N ILE A 172 -1.78 5.13 -6.34
CA ILE A 172 -0.45 4.82 -6.84
C ILE A 172 -0.04 3.38 -6.53
N GLN A 173 0.62 2.73 -7.48
CA GLN A 173 1.39 1.51 -7.25
C GLN A 173 2.77 1.65 -7.88
N LEU A 174 3.81 1.25 -7.14
CA LEU A 174 5.21 1.39 -7.55
C LEU A 174 5.86 0.01 -7.59
N GLY A 175 6.36 -0.38 -8.77
CA GLY A 175 7.12 -1.60 -8.98
C GLY A 175 8.59 -1.29 -8.88
N LEU A 176 9.28 -1.90 -7.91
CA LEU A 176 10.69 -1.67 -7.62
C LEU A 176 11.56 -2.82 -8.12
N LYS A 177 12.69 -2.51 -8.75
CA LYS A 177 13.73 -3.49 -9.08
C LYS A 177 15.14 -2.88 -8.96
N GLY A 178 16.16 -3.73 -9.09
CA GLY A 178 17.56 -3.30 -9.11
C GLY A 178 17.97 -2.59 -7.82
N GLN A 179 18.75 -1.51 -7.97
CA GLN A 179 19.30 -0.80 -6.82
C GLN A 179 18.22 -0.18 -5.92
N ILE A 180 17.12 0.30 -6.50
CA ILE A 180 15.99 0.85 -5.73
C ILE A 180 15.36 -0.21 -4.83
N LEU A 181 15.15 -1.43 -5.34
CA LEU A 181 14.64 -2.53 -4.52
C LEU A 181 15.64 -2.92 -3.42
N SER A 182 16.93 -2.93 -3.73
CA SER A 182 17.98 -3.20 -2.75
C SER A 182 17.94 -2.18 -1.60
N LYS A 183 17.86 -0.88 -1.91
CA LYS A 183 17.79 0.17 -0.89
C LYS A 183 16.48 0.16 -0.10
N PHE A 184 15.35 -0.06 -0.78
CA PHE A 184 14.03 -0.24 -0.14
C PHE A 184 14.04 -1.35 0.90
N THR A 185 14.70 -2.48 0.61
CA THR A 185 14.75 -3.65 1.51
C THR A 185 15.87 -3.59 2.56
N SER A 186 16.69 -2.53 2.55
CA SER A 186 17.82 -2.36 3.48
C SER A 186 17.91 -0.93 4.01
N GLU A 187 18.62 -0.04 3.31
CA GLU A 187 18.93 1.34 3.72
C GLU A 187 17.71 2.16 4.16
N TRP A 188 16.59 2.03 3.46
CA TRP A 188 15.39 2.83 3.73
C TRP A 188 14.37 2.10 4.59
N LEU A 189 14.58 0.82 4.89
CA LEU A 189 13.68 0.02 5.69
C LEU A 189 13.81 0.40 7.17
N VAL A 190 12.69 0.78 7.80
CA VAL A 190 12.65 1.13 9.21
C VAL A 190 12.00 0.02 10.03
N ARG A 191 10.86 -0.50 9.59
CA ARG A 191 10.12 -1.55 10.30
C ARG A 191 9.20 -2.34 9.38
N ILE A 192 8.94 -3.60 9.72
CA ILE A 192 7.95 -4.46 9.09
C ILE A 192 6.96 -4.95 10.15
N ASP A 193 5.70 -4.57 10.02
CA ASP A 193 4.61 -5.04 10.88
C ASP A 193 3.69 -5.97 10.09
N ASP A 194 3.35 -7.11 10.68
CA ASP A 194 2.26 -7.94 10.19
C ASP A 194 0.93 -7.40 10.71
N ILE A 195 0.07 -6.94 9.80
CA ILE A 195 -1.24 -6.38 10.14
C ILE A 195 -2.39 -7.32 9.75
N THR A 196 -2.09 -8.59 9.49
CA THR A 196 -3.08 -9.56 9.00
C THR A 196 -4.26 -9.73 9.97
N ASP A 197 -4.01 -9.80 11.27
CA ASP A 197 -5.08 -9.91 12.27
C ASP A 197 -6.02 -8.68 12.25
N PHE A 198 -5.44 -7.49 12.12
CA PHE A 198 -6.22 -6.25 11.94
C PHE A 198 -7.05 -6.32 10.66
N VAL A 199 -6.45 -6.73 9.53
CA VAL A 199 -7.14 -6.87 8.24
C VAL A 199 -8.31 -7.84 8.34
N CYS A 200 -8.11 -9.01 8.95
CA CYS A 200 -9.17 -9.99 9.14
C CYS A 200 -10.30 -9.46 10.04
N LYS A 201 -9.97 -8.74 11.12
CA LYS A 201 -10.96 -8.08 11.99
C LYS A 201 -11.79 -7.06 11.22
N GLN A 202 -11.15 -6.19 10.44
CA GLN A 202 -11.86 -5.16 9.66
C GLN A 202 -12.68 -5.77 8.52
N HIS A 203 -12.18 -6.82 7.86
CA HIS A 203 -12.96 -7.51 6.84
C HIS A 203 -14.22 -8.17 7.44
N LYS A 204 -14.11 -8.77 8.64
CA LYS A 204 -15.28 -9.31 9.35
C LYS A 204 -16.31 -8.20 9.65
N LEU A 205 -15.86 -7.07 10.18
CA LEU A 205 -16.72 -5.91 10.43
C LEU A 205 -17.38 -5.39 9.14
N LEU A 206 -16.63 -5.31 8.04
CA LEU A 206 -17.16 -4.94 6.73
C LEU A 206 -18.30 -5.87 6.30
N THR A 207 -18.13 -7.18 6.45
CA THR A 207 -19.15 -8.16 6.05
C THR A 207 -20.38 -8.18 6.95
N GLU A 208 -20.21 -7.90 8.24
CA GLU A 208 -21.30 -7.99 9.23
C GLU A 208 -22.05 -6.68 9.42
N GLN A 209 -21.37 -5.54 9.31
CA GLN A 209 -21.90 -4.22 9.70
C GLN A 209 -21.73 -3.14 8.63
N GLY A 210 -21.08 -3.45 7.50
CA GLY A 210 -20.88 -2.55 6.39
C GLY A 210 -19.69 -1.60 6.55
N GLN A 211 -19.34 -0.93 5.44
CA GLN A 211 -18.10 -0.15 5.32
C GLN A 211 -17.96 1.00 6.31
N TRP A 212 -19.06 1.56 6.82
CA TRP A 212 -19.02 2.71 7.72
C TRP A 212 -18.64 2.36 9.16
N LYS A 213 -18.46 1.07 9.46
CA LYS A 213 -18.07 0.56 10.79
C LYS A 213 -16.62 0.12 10.88
N ILE A 214 -15.89 0.12 9.78
CA ILE A 214 -14.49 -0.28 9.78
C ILE A 214 -13.58 0.88 10.16
N GLU A 215 -12.43 0.53 10.69
CA GLU A 215 -11.27 1.39 10.77
C GLU A 215 -10.28 1.02 9.68
N THR A 216 -9.55 2.02 9.19
CA THR A 216 -8.42 1.83 8.27
C THR A 216 -7.20 2.54 8.86
N PRO A 217 -5.97 2.22 8.41
CA PRO A 217 -4.81 3.06 8.70
C PRO A 217 -5.10 4.51 8.37
N LYS A 218 -4.58 5.45 9.17
CA LYS A 218 -4.87 6.87 9.04
C LYS A 218 -4.11 7.45 7.85
N GLU A 219 -4.80 7.60 6.72
CA GLU A 219 -4.22 8.09 5.49
C GLU A 219 -4.66 9.53 5.19
N GLN A 220 -3.74 10.30 4.64
CA GLN A 220 -3.96 11.65 4.13
C GLN A 220 -3.12 11.86 2.86
N VAL A 221 -3.38 12.94 2.14
CA VAL A 221 -2.59 13.28 0.95
C VAL A 221 -1.15 13.54 1.36
N TYR A 222 -0.21 12.85 0.72
CA TYR A 222 1.23 13.02 0.93
C TYR A 222 1.70 14.36 0.31
N PRO A 223 2.30 15.26 1.10
CA PRO A 223 2.72 16.59 0.63
C PRO A 223 4.05 16.48 -0.11
N LEU A 224 4.00 16.08 -1.38
CA LEU A 224 5.20 16.03 -2.22
C LEU A 224 5.68 17.46 -2.50
N LEU A 225 6.78 17.87 -1.85
CA LEU A 225 7.30 19.23 -1.95
C LEU A 225 8.01 19.52 -3.28
N ASN A 226 8.59 18.49 -3.91
CA ASN A 226 9.28 18.65 -5.17
C ASN A 226 8.30 18.58 -6.35
N GLU A 227 7.90 19.76 -6.84
CA GLU A 227 6.95 19.89 -7.94
C GLU A 227 7.42 19.21 -9.23
N ASN A 228 8.73 19.17 -9.50
CA ASN A 228 9.27 18.49 -10.68
C ASN A 228 9.02 16.98 -10.63
N ILE A 229 9.11 16.38 -9.44
CA ILE A 229 8.73 14.97 -9.25
C ILE A 229 7.23 14.81 -9.49
N GLY A 230 6.42 15.70 -8.91
CA GLY A 230 4.96 15.69 -9.09
C GLY A 230 4.54 15.72 -10.57
N GLN A 231 5.08 16.67 -11.34
CA GLN A 231 4.84 16.77 -12.78
C GLN A 231 5.31 15.52 -13.53
N LYS A 232 6.51 15.01 -13.21
CA LYS A 232 7.07 13.82 -13.85
C LYS A 232 6.16 12.59 -13.69
N ILE A 233 5.56 12.44 -12.52
CA ILE A 233 4.71 11.28 -12.21
C ILE A 233 3.23 11.51 -12.51
N ASP A 234 2.88 12.64 -13.15
CA ASP A 234 1.50 13.08 -13.38
C ASP A 234 0.67 13.16 -12.07
N LEU A 235 1.25 13.65 -10.98
CA LEU A 235 0.54 13.87 -9.70
C LEU A 235 -0.33 15.12 -9.79
N ASP A 236 -1.59 15.03 -9.35
CA ASP A 236 -2.44 16.21 -9.26
C ASP A 236 -2.15 16.94 -7.94
N PHE A 237 -1.87 18.25 -8.02
CA PHE A 237 -1.62 19.05 -6.83
C PHE A 237 -2.93 19.29 -6.07
N TYR A 238 -2.97 18.86 -4.81
CA TYR A 238 -4.11 19.04 -3.94
C TYR A 238 -3.89 20.25 -3.03
N ASP A 239 -4.71 21.29 -3.19
CA ASP A 239 -4.68 22.46 -2.31
C ASP A 239 -5.28 22.07 -0.94
N HIS A 240 -4.45 22.09 0.10
CA HIS A 240 -4.88 21.83 1.47
C HIS A 240 -5.72 22.96 2.08
N SER A 241 -5.93 24.10 1.37
CA SER A 241 -6.62 25.27 1.90
C SER A 241 -8.15 25.11 2.07
N GLY A 242 -8.70 23.91 1.85
CA GLY A 242 -10.14 23.67 1.98
C GLY A 242 -10.95 24.40 0.91
N PRO A 243 -12.30 24.35 0.96
CA PRO A 243 -13.12 25.12 0.04
C PRO A 243 -12.82 26.60 0.21
N LYS A 244 -12.26 27.24 -0.82
CA LYS A 244 -12.27 28.70 -0.94
C LYS A 244 -13.73 29.11 -1.10
N PHE A 245 -14.36 29.53 -0.01
CA PHE A 245 -15.65 30.21 -0.09
C PHE A 245 -15.43 31.47 -0.94
N VAL A 246 -15.90 31.43 -2.18
CA VAL A 246 -16.04 32.64 -2.99
C VAL A 246 -17.22 33.38 -2.40
N SER A 247 -16.93 34.50 -1.73
CA SER A 247 -17.92 35.49 -1.27
C SER A 247 -18.65 36.13 -2.43
#